data_AF-A0A815PLV7-F1
#
_entry.id   AF-A0A815PLV7-F1
#
_cell.length_a   1.000
_cell.length_b   1.000
_cell.length_c   1.000
_cell.angle_alpha   90.00
_cell.angle_beta   90.00
_cell.angle_gamma   90.00
#
_symmetry.space_group_name_H-M   'P 1'
#
loop_
_entity.id
_entity.type
_entity.pdbx_description
1 polymer ?
#
loop_
_entity_poly.entity_id
_entity_poly.type
_entity_poly.pdbx_seq_one_letter_code
_entity_poly.pdbx_strand_id
1 'polypeptide(L)'
;YNTSTLTPVFISRVFQECLTYGGEMDYKSYLDFALALEHRNSPQALHYLFQIMDSDNKGYLHPGDLSYFYKGIIQMLATRPFADVPPFNNVQNEIFDMVKPVDSTRITLKDLINCGQGGLVLSILIDINSFWSYENRESLLPQLATKDDTIHV
;
A
#
# COMPACT_ATOMS: atom_id res chain seq x y z
N TYR A 1 18.80 -2.14 9.90
CA TYR A 1 17.77 -1.52 10.77
C TYR A 1 16.51 -1.38 9.95
N ASN A 2 15.44 -2.07 10.32
CA ASN A 2 14.13 -1.97 9.67
C ASN A 2 13.65 -0.51 9.81
N THR A 3 13.90 0.31 8.81
CA THR A 3 13.30 1.64 8.73
C THR A 3 11.79 1.42 8.66
N SER A 4 11.05 1.87 9.67
CA SER A 4 9.60 1.75 9.70
C SER A 4 9.01 2.57 8.55
N THR A 5 8.66 1.90 7.46
CA THR A 5 8.17 2.53 6.21
C THR A 5 6.65 2.47 6.11
N LEU A 6 6.01 1.64 6.93
CA LEU A 6 4.56 1.62 7.07
C LEU A 6 4.08 2.91 7.73
N THR A 7 2.96 3.43 7.23
CA THR A 7 2.38 4.68 7.74
C THR A 7 1.84 4.50 9.15
N PRO A 8 1.96 5.51 10.03
CA PRO A 8 1.34 5.47 11.35
C PRO A 8 -0.18 5.23 11.28
N VAL A 9 -0.84 5.79 10.26
CA VAL A 9 -2.27 5.59 9.97
C VAL A 9 -2.60 4.11 9.76
N PHE A 10 -1.82 3.41 8.92
CA PHE A 10 -2.00 1.99 8.71
C PHE A 10 -1.71 1.17 9.97
N ILE A 11 -0.62 1.46 10.67
CA ILE A 11 -0.29 0.77 11.93
C ILE A 11 -1.39 0.95 12.96
N SER A 12 -1.93 2.15 13.14
CA SER A 12 -3.07 2.36 14.05
C SER A 12 -4.28 1.51 13.67
N ARG A 13 -4.57 1.34 12.38
CA ARG A 13 -5.65 0.47 11.90
C ARG A 13 -5.39 -1.00 12.18
N VAL A 14 -4.16 -1.48 11.98
CA VAL A 14 -3.76 -2.86 12.33
C VAL A 14 -4.09 -3.17 13.79
N PHE A 15 -3.74 -2.28 14.72
CA PHE A 15 -4.02 -2.48 16.15
C PHE A 15 -5.49 -2.28 16.54
N GLN A 16 -6.30 -1.63 15.71
CA GLN A 16 -7.75 -1.52 15.91
C GLN A 16 -8.50 -2.77 15.43
N GLU A 17 -8.05 -3.38 14.34
CA GLU A 17 -8.72 -4.54 13.73
C GLU A 17 -8.20 -5.88 14.25
N CYS A 18 -6.94 -5.94 14.69
CA CYS A 18 -6.38 -7.16 15.27
C CYS A 18 -6.74 -7.28 16.76
N LEU A 19 -6.82 -8.53 17.22
CA LEU A 19 -6.94 -8.81 18.65
C LEU A 19 -5.70 -8.31 19.38
N THR A 20 -5.92 -7.43 20.37
CA THR A 20 -4.86 -6.91 21.22
C THR A 20 -5.20 -7.13 22.69
N TYR A 21 -4.17 -7.39 23.49
CA TYR A 21 -4.26 -7.58 24.93
C TYR A 21 -3.37 -6.53 25.59
N GLY A 22 -3.99 -5.54 26.26
CA GLY A 22 -3.24 -4.43 26.84
C GLY A 22 -2.51 -3.54 25.82
N GLY A 23 -2.98 -3.51 24.56
CA GLY A 23 -2.32 -2.79 23.47
C GLY A 23 -1.21 -3.59 22.76
N GLU A 24 -0.97 -4.83 23.16
CA GLU A 24 0.00 -5.73 22.52
C GLU A 24 -0.70 -6.76 21.65
N MET A 25 -0.08 -7.05 20.50
CA MET A 25 -0.56 -8.07 19.55
C MET A 25 0.00 -9.45 19.96
N ASP A 26 -0.82 -10.49 19.86
CA ASP A 26 -0.33 -11.85 20.10
C ASP A 26 0.56 -12.35 18.95
N TYR A 27 1.33 -13.41 19.20
CA TYR A 27 2.28 -13.95 18.21
C TYR A 27 1.57 -14.38 16.92
N LYS A 28 0.37 -14.96 17.02
CA LYS A 28 -0.39 -15.41 15.85
C LYS A 28 -0.79 -14.23 14.97
N SER A 29 -1.37 -13.18 15.54
CA SER A 29 -1.78 -12.00 14.78
C SER A 29 -0.58 -11.30 14.15
N TYR A 30 0.55 -11.25 14.86
CA TYR A 30 1.81 -10.73 14.30
C TYR A 30 2.31 -11.57 13.13
N LEU A 31 2.26 -12.90 13.24
CA LEU A 31 2.68 -13.79 12.16
C LEU A 31 1.80 -13.63 10.93
N ASP A 32 0.47 -13.58 11.10
CA ASP A 32 -0.48 -13.34 10.00
C ASP A 32 -0.20 -11.98 9.33
N PHE A 33 0.03 -10.94 10.13
CA PHE A 33 0.42 -9.61 9.65
C PHE A 33 1.73 -9.63 8.85
N ALA A 34 2.77 -10.25 9.40
CA ALA A 34 4.09 -10.33 8.77
C ALA A 34 4.03 -11.09 7.44
N LEU A 35 3.34 -12.24 7.40
CA LEU A 35 3.15 -13.04 6.19
C LEU A 35 2.33 -12.30 5.13
N ALA A 36 1.31 -11.56 5.54
CA ALA A 36 0.52 -10.74 4.61
C ALA A 36 1.38 -9.63 3.97
N LEU A 37 2.27 -9.00 4.73
CA LEU A 37 3.19 -7.99 4.20
C LEU A 37 4.33 -8.58 3.36
N GLU A 38 4.76 -9.80 3.62
CA GLU A 38 5.77 -10.50 2.80
C GLU A 38 5.20 -10.95 1.46
N HIS A 39 3.93 -11.40 1.44
CA HIS A 39 3.29 -12.00 0.27
C HIS A 39 2.08 -11.21 -0.23
N ARG A 40 2.20 -9.88 -0.35
CA ARG A 40 1.10 -8.94 -0.67
C ARG A 40 0.33 -9.23 -1.96
N ASN A 41 0.90 -9.99 -2.89
CA ASN A 41 0.25 -10.36 -4.15
C ASN A 41 -0.63 -11.62 -4.01
N SER A 42 -0.53 -12.36 -2.91
CA SER A 42 -1.38 -13.53 -2.69
C SER A 42 -2.82 -13.11 -2.36
N PRO A 43 -3.84 -13.87 -2.81
CA PRO A 43 -5.24 -13.57 -2.46
C PRO A 43 -5.49 -13.49 -0.95
N GLN A 44 -4.79 -14.30 -0.15
CA GLN A 44 -4.88 -14.32 1.30
C GLN A 44 -4.34 -13.03 1.92
N ALA A 45 -3.18 -12.55 1.46
CA ALA A 45 -2.63 -11.27 1.91
C ALA A 45 -3.51 -10.09 1.49
N LEU A 46 -4.03 -10.11 0.26
CA LEU A 46 -4.97 -9.09 -0.21
C LEU A 46 -6.21 -9.02 0.66
N HIS A 47 -6.79 -10.18 0.99
CA HIS A 47 -7.94 -10.25 1.89
C HIS A 47 -7.61 -9.64 3.25
N TYR A 48 -6.50 -10.07 3.87
CA TYR A 48 -6.08 -9.59 5.18
C TYR A 48 -5.87 -8.07 5.22
N LEU A 49 -5.11 -7.53 4.26
CA LEU A 49 -4.83 -6.10 4.17
C LEU A 49 -6.10 -5.28 3.84
N PHE A 50 -6.95 -5.81 2.97
CA PHE A 50 -8.23 -5.17 2.63
C PHE A 50 -9.12 -5.01 3.86
N GLN A 51 -9.23 -6.04 4.71
CA GLN A 51 -10.01 -5.96 5.95
C GLN A 51 -9.49 -4.86 6.89
N ILE A 52 -8.18 -4.69 7.00
CA ILE A 52 -7.60 -3.60 7.81
C ILE A 52 -7.99 -2.23 7.25
N MET A 53 -8.03 -2.11 5.92
CA MET A 53 -8.33 -0.88 5.21
C MET A 53 -9.82 -0.53 5.15
N ASP A 54 -10.70 -1.53 5.12
CA ASP A 54 -12.16 -1.35 5.11
C ASP A 54 -12.71 -1.17 6.54
N SER A 55 -12.50 0.03 7.09
CA SER A 55 -12.77 0.31 8.52
C SER A 55 -14.22 0.17 8.96
N ASP A 56 -15.15 0.28 8.04
CA ASP A 56 -16.57 0.19 8.32
C ASP A 56 -17.15 -1.18 7.93
N ASN A 57 -16.29 -2.14 7.53
CA ASN A 57 -16.68 -3.46 7.02
C ASN A 57 -17.76 -3.37 5.92
N LYS A 58 -17.61 -2.40 5.01
CA LYS A 58 -18.54 -2.13 3.90
C LYS A 58 -18.45 -3.18 2.79
N GLY A 59 -17.35 -3.91 2.72
CA GLY A 59 -16.97 -4.80 1.63
C GLY A 59 -16.36 -4.07 0.42
N TYR A 60 -16.08 -2.76 0.54
CA TYR A 60 -15.48 -1.94 -0.52
C TYR A 60 -14.78 -0.71 0.05
N LEU A 61 -13.78 -0.22 -0.68
CA LEU A 61 -13.08 1.04 -0.43
C LEU A 61 -13.61 2.12 -1.38
N HIS A 62 -14.10 3.24 -0.83
CA HIS A 62 -14.47 4.43 -1.59
C HIS A 62 -13.31 5.45 -1.58
N PRO A 63 -13.32 6.49 -2.43
CA PRO A 63 -12.28 7.53 -2.46
C PRO A 63 -11.91 8.12 -1.11
N GLY A 64 -12.87 8.29 -0.20
CA GLY A 64 -12.60 8.73 1.18
C GLY A 64 -11.68 7.80 1.98
N ASP A 65 -11.79 6.47 1.82
CA ASP A 65 -10.93 5.49 2.50
C ASP A 65 -9.50 5.59 1.93
N LEU A 66 -9.37 5.69 0.60
CA LEU A 66 -8.08 5.89 -0.06
C LEU A 66 -7.42 7.21 0.40
N SER A 67 -8.20 8.29 0.47
CA SER A 67 -7.75 9.61 0.93
C SER A 67 -7.26 9.56 2.39
N TYR A 68 -7.92 8.79 3.25
CA TYR A 68 -7.53 8.60 4.64
C TYR A 68 -6.12 7.99 4.75
N PHE A 69 -5.84 6.90 4.03
CA PHE A 69 -4.50 6.29 4.01
C PHE A 69 -3.47 7.18 3.32
N TYR A 70 -3.85 7.83 2.23
CA TYR A 70 -2.99 8.76 1.50
C TYR A 70 -2.48 9.93 2.36
N LYS A 71 -3.30 10.44 3.29
CA LYS A 71 -2.84 11.46 4.27
C LYS A 71 -1.67 10.95 5.12
N GLY A 72 -1.66 9.67 5.48
CA GLY A 72 -0.55 9.04 6.20
C GLY A 72 0.73 9.01 5.36
N ILE A 73 0.62 8.75 4.05
CA ILE A 73 1.74 8.83 3.11
C ILE A 73 2.30 10.26 3.05
N ILE A 74 1.45 11.27 2.89
CA ILE A 74 1.88 12.67 2.83
C ILE A 74 2.63 13.08 4.09
N GLN A 75 2.15 12.69 5.27
CA GLN A 75 2.81 12.99 6.54
C GLN A 75 4.24 12.46 6.60
N MET A 76 4.47 11.24 6.11
CA MET A 76 5.81 10.67 6.04
C MET A 76 6.64 11.31 4.91
N LEU A 77 6.02 11.57 3.76
CA LEU A 77 6.68 12.18 2.60
C LEU A 77 7.21 13.58 2.91
N ALA A 78 6.50 14.36 3.72
CA ALA A 78 6.92 15.69 4.19
C ALA A 78 8.24 15.69 4.99
N THR A 79 8.67 14.53 5.50
CA THR A 79 9.97 14.38 6.18
C THR A 79 11.14 14.19 5.21
N ARG A 80 10.86 13.96 3.91
CA ARG A 80 11.88 13.77 2.88
C ARG A 80 12.22 15.09 2.20
N PRO A 81 13.51 15.44 2.07
CA PRO A 81 13.93 16.60 1.29
C PRO A 81 13.49 16.49 -0.16
N PHE A 82 12.99 17.59 -0.74
CA PHE A 82 12.65 17.74 -2.16
C PHE A 82 11.60 16.74 -2.69
N ALA A 83 10.77 16.17 -1.82
CA ALA A 83 9.68 15.32 -2.26
C ALA A 83 8.58 16.14 -2.92
N ASP A 84 8.26 15.81 -4.18
CA ASP A 84 7.04 16.28 -4.82
C ASP A 84 5.85 15.46 -4.31
N VAL A 85 4.76 16.14 -3.96
CA VAL A 85 3.56 15.51 -3.40
C VAL A 85 2.48 15.59 -4.47
N PRO A 86 2.18 14.49 -5.18
CA PRO A 86 1.14 14.52 -6.20
C PRO A 86 -0.22 14.83 -5.55
N PRO A 87 -1.13 15.52 -6.24
CA PRO A 87 -2.45 15.74 -5.69
C PRO A 87 -3.22 14.41 -5.61
N PHE A 88 -4.03 14.22 -4.58
CA PHE A 88 -4.73 12.96 -4.32
C PHE A 88 -5.58 12.48 -5.51
N ASN A 89 -6.20 13.39 -6.26
CA ASN A 89 -7.01 13.04 -7.43
C ASN A 89 -6.19 12.33 -8.52
N ASN A 90 -4.91 12.68 -8.71
CA ASN A 90 -4.05 11.99 -9.67
C ASN A 90 -3.77 10.56 -9.20
N VAL A 91 -3.37 10.40 -7.93
CA VAL A 91 -3.12 9.08 -7.32
C VAL A 91 -4.38 8.21 -7.35
N GLN A 92 -5.54 8.79 -7.04
CA GLN A 92 -6.81 8.11 -7.13
C GLN A 92 -7.10 7.63 -8.56
N ASN A 93 -6.95 8.51 -9.56
CA ASN A 93 -7.20 8.14 -10.95
C ASN A 93 -6.28 6.99 -11.39
N GLU A 94 -4.98 7.05 -11.06
CA GLU A 94 -4.05 5.96 -11.35
C GLU A 94 -4.46 4.64 -10.68
N ILE A 95 -4.90 4.68 -9.42
CA ILE A 95 -5.41 3.49 -8.73
C ILE A 95 -6.64 2.92 -9.45
N PHE A 96 -7.59 3.77 -9.83
CA PHE A 96 -8.79 3.33 -10.55
C PHE A 96 -8.48 2.81 -11.95
N ASP A 97 -7.49 3.37 -12.64
CA ASP A 97 -7.01 2.91 -13.94
C ASP A 97 -6.28 1.56 -13.84
N MET A 98 -5.54 1.33 -12.75
CA MET A 98 -4.90 0.04 -12.46
C MET A 98 -5.93 -1.04 -12.09
N VAL A 99 -6.88 -0.71 -11.23
CA VAL A 99 -7.84 -1.68 -10.68
C VAL A 99 -8.98 -1.98 -11.67
N LYS A 100 -9.45 -0.97 -12.41
CA LYS A 100 -10.62 -1.03 -13.30
C LYS A 100 -11.83 -1.69 -12.61
N PRO A 101 -12.29 -1.14 -11.47
CA PRO A 101 -13.35 -1.76 -10.70
C PRO A 101 -14.64 -1.85 -11.50
N VAL A 102 -15.46 -2.87 -11.20
CA VAL A 102 -16.78 -3.03 -11.84
C VAL A 102 -17.67 -1.82 -11.59
N ASP A 103 -17.56 -1.20 -10.42
CA ASP A 103 -18.22 0.06 -10.07
C ASP A 103 -17.18 1.19 -9.99
N SER A 104 -17.31 2.20 -10.84
CA SER A 104 -16.36 3.32 -10.94
C SER A 104 -16.23 4.19 -9.69
N THR A 105 -17.02 3.95 -8.64
CA THR A 105 -17.00 4.72 -7.38
C THR A 105 -16.40 3.98 -6.20
N ARG A 106 -16.08 2.68 -6.35
CA ARG A 106 -15.59 1.84 -5.24
C ARG A 106 -14.74 0.68 -5.72
N ILE A 107 -13.85 0.22 -4.85
CA ILE A 107 -12.95 -0.91 -5.10
C ILE A 107 -13.29 -2.03 -4.12
N THR A 108 -13.68 -3.20 -4.61
CA THR A 108 -13.89 -4.40 -3.79
C THR A 108 -12.62 -5.24 -3.70
N LEU A 109 -12.56 -6.16 -2.74
CA LEU A 109 -11.50 -7.18 -2.70
C LEU A 109 -11.44 -7.98 -4.01
N LYS A 110 -12.59 -8.29 -4.62
CA LYS A 110 -12.64 -9.02 -5.89
C LYS A 110 -12.00 -8.23 -7.03
N ASP A 111 -12.19 -6.92 -7.07
CA ASP A 111 -11.53 -6.05 -8.06
C ASP A 111 -10.01 -6.07 -7.88
N LEU A 112 -9.51 -5.96 -6.64
CA LEU A 112 -8.08 -6.02 -6.32
C LEU A 112 -7.42 -7.35 -6.68
N ILE A 113 -8.13 -8.47 -6.47
CA ILE A 113 -7.64 -9.80 -6.86
C ILE A 113 -7.62 -9.91 -8.38
N ASN A 114 -8.68 -9.48 -9.07
CA ASN A 114 -8.83 -9.65 -10.51
C ASN A 114 -7.93 -8.74 -11.35
N CYS A 115 -7.56 -7.57 -10.83
CA CYS A 115 -6.70 -6.64 -11.58
C CYS A 115 -5.24 -7.10 -11.68
N GLY A 116 -4.83 -8.08 -10.87
CA GLY A 116 -3.45 -8.58 -10.82
C GLY A 116 -2.43 -7.61 -10.20
N GLN A 117 -2.88 -6.41 -9.79
CA GLN A 117 -2.05 -5.35 -9.22
C GLN A 117 -2.47 -4.97 -7.79
N GLY A 118 -3.36 -5.74 -7.16
CA GLY A 118 -3.86 -5.43 -5.82
C GLY A 118 -2.75 -5.23 -4.79
N GLY A 119 -1.68 -6.03 -4.84
CA GLY A 119 -0.59 -5.94 -3.87
C GLY A 119 0.14 -4.61 -3.99
N LEU A 120 0.37 -4.13 -5.20
CA LEU A 120 0.94 -2.80 -5.46
C LEU A 120 0.01 -1.70 -4.95
N VAL A 121 -1.28 -1.76 -5.32
CA VAL A 121 -2.29 -0.76 -4.93
C VAL A 121 -2.37 -0.59 -3.41
N LEU A 122 -2.44 -1.70 -2.66
CA LEU A 122 -2.47 -1.62 -1.21
C LEU A 122 -1.12 -1.11 -0.66
N SER A 123 0.00 -1.54 -1.24
CA SER A 123 1.35 -1.13 -0.78
C SER A 123 1.57 0.38 -0.88
N ILE A 124 1.21 1.01 -2.01
CA ILE A 124 1.41 2.46 -2.19
C ILE A 124 0.53 3.31 -1.25
N LEU A 125 -0.53 2.73 -0.69
CA LEU A 125 -1.40 3.42 0.27
C LEU A 125 -0.91 3.28 1.72
N ILE A 126 -0.14 2.23 2.04
CA ILE A 126 0.23 1.91 3.43
C ILE A 126 1.73 2.06 3.72
N ASP A 127 2.58 2.13 2.70
CA ASP A 127 4.04 2.10 2.83
C ASP A 127 4.72 3.21 2.00
N ILE A 128 5.51 4.08 2.66
CA ILE A 128 6.14 5.24 2.02
C ILE A 128 7.19 4.86 0.98
N ASN A 129 7.89 3.73 1.17
CA ASN A 129 8.91 3.28 0.21
C ASN A 129 8.26 2.74 -1.06
N SER A 130 7.16 2.02 -0.90
CA SER A 130 6.35 1.49 -2.00
C SER A 130 5.76 2.64 -2.81
N PHE A 131 5.17 3.64 -2.14
CA PHE A 131 4.69 4.85 -2.78
C PHE A 131 5.81 5.59 -3.53
N TRP A 132 6.93 5.86 -2.86
CA TRP A 132 8.07 6.55 -3.47
C TRP A 132 8.62 5.82 -4.70
N SER A 133 8.75 4.49 -4.61
CA SER A 133 9.26 3.67 -5.71
C SER A 133 8.30 3.69 -6.91
N TYR A 134 6.99 3.70 -6.64
CA TYR A 134 5.96 3.79 -7.66
C TYR A 134 5.95 5.16 -8.35
N GLU A 135 6.00 6.26 -7.59
CA GLU A 135 6.04 7.62 -8.15
C GLU A 135 7.30 7.88 -8.98
N ASN A 136 8.44 7.33 -8.55
CA ASN A 136 9.73 7.51 -9.24
C ASN A 136 10.04 6.39 -10.24
N ARG A 137 9.07 5.52 -10.57
CA ARG A 137 9.30 4.33 -11.40
C ARG A 137 9.96 4.65 -12.73
N GLU A 138 9.57 5.74 -13.38
CA GLU A 138 10.12 6.16 -14.67
C GLU A 138 11.56 6.65 -14.58
N SER A 139 11.92 7.33 -13.49
CA SER A 139 13.30 7.80 -13.25
C SER A 139 14.25 6.70 -12.80
N LEU A 140 13.72 5.57 -12.31
CA LEU A 140 14.52 4.42 -11.83
C LEU A 140 14.82 3.42 -12.96
N LEU A 141 14.00 3.35 -14.01
CA LEU A 141 14.20 2.48 -15.17
C LEU A 141 15.56 2.67 -15.89
N PRO A 142 16.11 3.89 -16.07
CA PRO A 142 17.41 4.08 -16.71
C PRO A 142 18.61 3.55 -15.91
N GLN A 143 18.49 3.38 -14.58
CA GLN A 143 19.62 3.00 -13.71
C GLN A 143 19.86 1.48 -13.63
N LEU A 144 18.86 0.67 -14.02
CA LEU A 144 18.99 -0.79 -14.10
C LEU A 144 19.66 -1.22 -15.41
N ALA A 145 19.44 -0.48 -16.51
CA ALA A 145 20.04 -0.77 -17.81
C ALA A 145 21.57 -0.54 -17.84
N THR A 146 22.11 0.31 -16.96
CA THR A 146 23.55 0.64 -16.94
C THR A 146 24.41 -0.30 -16.09
N LYS A 147 23.83 -1.22 -15.32
CA LYS A 147 24.58 -2.15 -14.45
C LYS A 147 24.94 -3.48 -15.10
N ASP A 148 24.38 -3.81 -16.26
CA ASP A 148 24.66 -5.07 -16.97
C ASP A 148 25.80 -4.98 -18.01
N ASP A 149 26.33 -3.78 -18.30
CA ASP A 149 27.35 -3.57 -19.34
C ASP A 149 28.80 -3.43 -18.81
N THR A 150 29.12 -3.89 -17.59
CA THR A 150 30.50 -3.82 -17.06
C THR A 150 31.09 -5.16 -16.60
N ILE A 151 30.82 -6.23 -17.35
CA ILE A 151 31.70 -7.40 -17.36
C ILE A 151 31.85 -7.85 -18.82
N HIS A 152 32.81 -7.29 -19.54
CA HIS A 152 33.58 -7.94 -20.61
C HIS A 152 34.61 -6.95 -21.19
N VAL A 153 35.76 -6.83 -20.52
CA VAL A 153 37.08 -6.70 -21.17
C VAL A 153 38.09 -7.44 -20.32
#